data_AF-A0A168T285-F1
#
_entry.id   AF-A0A168T285-F1
#
_cell.length_a   1.000
_cell.length_b   1.000
_cell.length_c   1.000
_cell.angle_alpha   90.00
_cell.angle_beta   90.00
_cell.angle_gamma   90.00
#
_symmetry.space_group_name_H-M   'P 1'
#
loop_
_entity.id
_entity.type
_entity.pdbx_description
1 polymer ?
#
loop_
_entity_poly.entity_id
_entity_poly.type
_entity_poly.pdbx_seq_one_letter_code
_entity_poly.pdbx_strand_id
1 'polypeptide(L)'
;MSTPLDVTCFSDANFNAKAWINASINLPSSNENRDTTTSIDAPPSQSAASVEQETAAMITKLQLASEEASRQVGQLTDQVIKSMPHILYEVKLITDDARATHQGIQKVKENMGGVDLGTDGALDKLRQLHLCKTRMEDCLSALMEAENWNNLESEVSKVMNNNDFEGAESRLQDALSYLGTTHQPKP
;
A
#
# COMPACT_ATOMS: atom_id res chain seq x y z
N MET A 1 50.30 -4.03 -15.46
CA MET A 1 49.02 -3.83 -14.77
C MET A 1 48.96 -4.85 -13.63
N SER A 2 49.23 -4.43 -12.40
CA SER A 2 49.17 -5.32 -11.23
C SER A 2 47.72 -5.71 -10.98
N THR A 3 47.42 -7.00 -11.00
CA THR A 3 46.12 -7.52 -10.58
C THR A 3 45.93 -7.20 -9.09
N PRO A 4 44.82 -6.54 -8.70
CA PRO A 4 44.52 -6.33 -7.30
C PRO A 4 44.36 -7.69 -6.62
N LEU A 5 45.07 -7.85 -5.50
CA LEU A 5 44.94 -9.00 -4.62
C LEU A 5 43.47 -9.08 -4.20
N ASP A 6 42.83 -10.23 -4.43
CA ASP A 6 41.46 -10.44 -3.99
C ASP A 6 41.46 -10.59 -2.46
N VAL A 7 41.19 -9.47 -1.79
CA VAL A 7 41.11 -9.37 -0.33
C VAL A 7 39.71 -9.72 0.20
N THR A 8 38.76 -10.04 -0.68
CA THR A 8 37.38 -10.40 -0.27
C THR A 8 37.34 -11.75 0.46
N CYS A 9 38.28 -12.65 0.17
CA CYS A 9 38.42 -13.93 0.85
C CYS A 9 38.76 -13.81 2.35
N PHE A 10 39.28 -12.66 2.81
CA PHE A 10 39.51 -12.41 4.23
C PHE A 10 38.21 -12.20 5.03
N SER A 11 37.10 -11.94 4.35
CA SER A 11 35.79 -11.76 4.99
C SER A 11 35.05 -13.09 5.23
N ASP A 12 35.57 -14.22 4.73
CA ASP A 12 34.93 -15.53 4.87
C ASP A 12 35.25 -16.20 6.21
N ALA A 13 34.24 -16.78 6.85
CA ALA A 13 34.35 -17.43 8.17
C ALA A 13 35.30 -18.66 8.21
N ASN A 14 35.69 -19.20 7.05
CA ASN A 14 36.61 -20.35 6.91
C ASN A 14 37.90 -19.98 6.16
N PHE A 15 38.40 -18.76 6.34
CA PHE A 15 39.61 -18.31 5.67
C PHE A 15 40.82 -19.20 6.01
N ASN A 16 41.37 -19.89 5.00
CA ASN A 16 42.55 -20.71 5.14
C ASN A 16 43.79 -19.95 4.63
N ALA A 17 44.48 -19.29 5.56
CA ALA A 17 45.68 -18.48 5.26
C ALA A 17 46.75 -19.25 4.49
N LYS A 18 46.93 -20.54 4.77
CA LYS A 18 47.94 -21.39 4.12
C LYS A 18 47.59 -21.67 2.66
N ALA A 19 46.32 -22.00 2.37
CA ALA A 19 45.86 -22.22 1.00
C ALA A 19 45.95 -20.94 0.15
N TRP A 20 45.63 -19.79 0.76
CA TRP A 20 45.69 -18.48 0.10
C TRP A 20 47.14 -18.01 -0.18
N ILE A 21 48.06 -18.17 0.78
CA ILE A 21 49.50 -17.89 0.58
C ILE A 21 50.06 -18.79 -0.54
N ASN A 22 49.74 -20.09 -0.52
CA ASN A 22 50.21 -21.01 -1.55
C ASN A 22 49.60 -20.71 -2.94
N ALA A 23 48.34 -20.27 -3.01
CA ALA A 23 47.71 -19.89 -4.26
C ALA A 23 48.28 -18.58 -4.84
N SER A 24 48.64 -17.62 -3.97
CA SER A 24 49.21 -16.33 -4.38
C SER A 24 50.68 -16.42 -4.79
N ILE A 25 51.49 -17.25 -4.13
CA ILE A 25 52.90 -17.52 -4.52
C ILE A 25 52.99 -18.23 -5.87
N ASN A 26 52.01 -19.07 -6.22
CA ASN A 26 51.97 -19.76 -7.52
C ASN A 26 51.40 -18.89 -8.66
N LEU A 27 50.89 -17.68 -8.37
CA LEU A 27 50.14 -16.89 -9.35
C LEU A 27 50.99 -16.01 -10.31
N PRO A 28 52.29 -15.71 -10.08
CA PRO A 28 53.09 -15.01 -11.08
C PRO A 28 54.28 -15.84 -11.59
N SER A 29 54.02 -16.95 -12.29
CA SER A 29 54.98 -17.51 -13.27
C SER A 29 54.35 -18.34 -14.39
N SER A 30 53.03 -18.23 -14.63
CA SER A 30 52.38 -18.88 -15.78
C SER A 30 52.28 -17.95 -17.00
N ASN A 31 53.42 -17.38 -17.41
CA ASN A 31 53.71 -16.67 -18.67
C ASN A 31 55.14 -16.11 -18.46
N GLU A 32 56.22 -16.58 -19.08
CA GLU A 32 56.45 -17.10 -20.43
C GLU A 32 57.65 -18.07 -20.39
N ASN A 33 57.68 -19.02 -21.32
CA ASN A 33 58.80 -19.93 -21.64
C ASN A 33 59.00 -21.20 -20.80
N ARG A 34 58.08 -22.16 -20.96
CA ARG A 34 58.42 -23.59 -20.95
C ARG A 34 59.08 -23.95 -22.29
N ASP A 35 60.37 -23.64 -22.43
CA ASP A 35 61.22 -24.43 -23.31
C ASP A 35 61.83 -25.58 -22.50
N THR A 36 61.33 -26.76 -22.83
CA THR A 36 61.88 -28.05 -22.46
C THR A 36 63.32 -28.15 -22.93
N THR A 37 64.30 -28.21 -22.02
CA THR A 37 65.44 -29.14 -22.09
C THR A 37 66.36 -28.99 -20.88
N THR A 38 66.52 -30.08 -20.14
CA THR A 38 67.79 -30.60 -19.60
C THR A 38 68.82 -29.60 -19.07
N SER A 39 68.92 -29.50 -17.74
CA SER A 39 70.22 -29.49 -17.05
C SER A 39 70.03 -29.57 -15.53
N ILE A 40 70.63 -30.62 -14.98
CA ILE A 40 70.82 -30.91 -13.57
C ILE A 40 71.90 -29.93 -13.04
N ASP A 41 71.78 -29.50 -11.78
CA ASP A 41 72.70 -28.65 -10.99
C ASP A 41 72.76 -27.14 -11.31
N ALA A 42 71.92 -26.38 -10.59
CA ALA A 42 72.14 -24.97 -10.25
C ALA A 42 71.76 -24.73 -8.76
N PRO A 43 72.50 -23.89 -8.01
CA PRO A 43 72.46 -23.86 -6.55
C PRO A 43 71.10 -23.37 -5.99
N PRO A 44 70.64 -23.91 -4.84
CA PRO A 44 69.32 -23.63 -4.24
C PRO A 44 69.14 -22.22 -3.64
N SER A 45 70.09 -21.30 -3.82
CA SER A 45 70.14 -20.03 -3.10
C SER A 45 69.46 -18.84 -3.80
N GLN A 46 69.25 -18.89 -5.12
CA GLN A 46 68.67 -17.74 -5.86
C GLN A 46 67.12 -17.72 -5.86
N SER A 47 66.46 -18.88 -5.84
CA SER A 47 65.00 -18.97 -5.73
C SER A 47 64.52 -18.62 -4.32
N ALA A 48 65.26 -19.01 -3.28
CA ALA A 48 64.95 -18.66 -1.89
C ALA A 48 64.98 -17.14 -1.66
N ALA A 49 65.99 -16.45 -2.19
CA ALA A 49 66.09 -14.99 -2.07
C ALA A 49 64.94 -14.25 -2.80
N SER A 50 64.48 -14.76 -3.94
CA SER A 50 63.32 -14.20 -4.67
C SER A 50 62.01 -14.42 -3.90
N VAL A 51 61.84 -15.60 -3.28
CA VAL A 51 60.66 -15.91 -2.44
C VAL A 51 60.67 -15.10 -1.15
N GLU A 52 61.85 -14.89 -0.54
CA GLU A 52 62.01 -13.99 0.62
C GLU A 52 61.66 -12.53 0.26
N GLN A 53 62.06 -12.06 -0.93
CA GLN A 53 61.71 -10.73 -1.42
C GLN A 53 60.20 -10.60 -1.72
N GLU A 54 59.58 -11.63 -2.31
CA GLU A 54 58.15 -11.63 -2.63
C GLU A 54 57.27 -11.74 -1.37
N THR A 55 57.68 -12.55 -0.40
CA THR A 55 57.01 -12.63 0.91
C THR A 55 57.16 -11.34 1.72
N ALA A 56 58.32 -10.68 1.68
CA ALA A 56 58.50 -9.35 2.28
C ALA A 56 57.61 -8.28 1.59
N ALA A 57 57.52 -8.31 0.26
CA ALA A 57 56.61 -7.43 -0.49
C ALA A 57 55.12 -7.73 -0.21
N MET A 58 54.76 -8.98 0.09
CA MET A 58 53.41 -9.35 0.49
C MET A 58 53.07 -8.90 1.91
N ILE A 59 54.00 -9.07 2.85
CA ILE A 59 53.83 -8.63 4.25
C ILE A 59 53.63 -7.11 4.29
N THR A 60 54.44 -6.35 3.55
CA THR A 60 54.28 -4.89 3.47
C THR A 60 52.95 -4.49 2.86
N LYS A 61 52.48 -5.17 1.80
CA LYS A 61 51.14 -4.95 1.23
C LYS A 61 50.02 -5.30 2.21
N LEU A 62 50.14 -6.40 2.96
CA LEU A 62 49.16 -6.79 3.98
C LEU A 62 49.12 -5.78 5.13
N GLN A 63 50.28 -5.29 5.56
CA GLN A 63 50.40 -4.27 6.59
C GLN A 63 49.75 -2.95 6.15
N LEU A 64 49.98 -2.51 4.91
CA LEU A 64 49.32 -1.35 4.33
C LEU A 64 47.80 -1.55 4.21
N ALA A 65 47.34 -2.73 3.76
CA ALA A 65 45.92 -3.05 3.69
C ALA A 65 45.27 -3.07 5.08
N SER A 66 45.97 -3.59 6.11
CA SER A 66 45.51 -3.59 7.50
C SER A 66 45.44 -2.18 8.08
N GLU A 67 46.44 -1.33 7.79
CA GLU A 67 46.45 0.07 8.22
C GLU A 67 45.33 0.87 7.54
N GLU A 68 45.13 0.68 6.24
CA GLU A 68 44.06 1.31 5.47
C GLU A 68 42.68 0.85 5.96
N ALA A 69 42.48 -0.46 6.18
CA ALA A 69 41.23 -0.97 6.74
C ALA A 69 40.95 -0.38 8.15
N SER A 70 41.99 -0.30 9.00
CA SER A 70 41.86 0.30 10.33
C SER A 70 41.51 1.79 10.25
N ARG A 71 42.13 2.51 9.31
CA ARG A 71 41.84 3.93 9.06
C ARG A 71 40.42 4.14 8.54
N GLN A 72 39.96 3.31 7.60
CA GLN A 72 38.60 3.38 7.06
C GLN A 72 37.55 3.07 8.15
N VAL A 73 37.79 2.05 8.97
CA VAL A 73 36.92 1.74 10.12
C VAL A 73 36.88 2.91 11.10
N GLY A 74 38.03 3.53 11.39
CA GLY A 74 38.11 4.72 12.24
C GLY A 74 37.32 5.91 11.67
N GLN A 75 37.45 6.17 10.36
CA GLN A 75 36.72 7.24 9.67
C GLN A 75 35.22 6.99 9.64
N LEU A 76 34.80 5.76 9.34
CA LEU A 76 33.39 5.36 9.37
C LEU A 76 32.82 5.47 10.78
N THR A 77 33.58 5.06 11.79
CA THR A 77 33.17 5.19 13.20
C THR A 77 32.97 6.65 13.58
N ASP A 78 33.93 7.52 13.24
CA ASP A 78 33.81 8.97 13.50
C ASP A 78 32.63 9.59 12.74
N GLN A 79 32.39 9.17 11.49
CA GLN A 79 31.23 9.59 10.70
C GLN A 79 29.91 9.12 11.32
N VAL A 80 29.83 7.88 11.79
CA VAL A 80 28.66 7.33 12.47
C VAL A 80 28.41 8.11 13.76
N ILE A 81 29.43 8.34 14.59
CA ILE A 81 29.32 9.13 15.83
C ILE A 81 28.82 10.55 15.53
N LYS A 82 29.31 11.19 14.46
CA LYS A 82 28.85 12.52 14.03
C LYS A 82 27.41 12.53 13.53
N SER A 83 26.98 11.47 12.84
CA SER A 83 25.60 11.34 12.33
C SER A 83 24.58 10.86 13.36
N MET A 84 25.02 10.24 14.46
CA MET A 84 24.14 9.61 15.44
C MET A 84 23.16 10.58 16.13
N PRO A 85 23.53 11.83 16.49
CA PRO A 85 22.58 12.80 17.02
C PRO A 85 21.48 13.17 16.02
N HIS A 86 21.81 13.22 14.74
CA HIS A 86 20.86 13.50 13.68
C HIS A 86 19.87 12.34 13.51
N ILE A 87 20.36 11.10 13.45
CA ILE A 87 19.52 9.89 13.40
C ILE A 87 18.60 9.82 14.62
N LEU A 88 19.10 10.15 15.81
CA LEU A 88 18.28 10.18 17.03
C LEU A 88 17.15 11.22 16.94
N TYR A 89 17.43 12.39 16.38
CA TYR A 89 16.41 13.41 16.14
C TYR A 89 15.36 12.95 15.13
N GLU A 90 15.78 12.34 14.02
CA GLU A 90 14.86 11.80 13.02
C GLU A 90 13.96 10.70 13.59
N VAL A 91 14.53 9.76 14.38
CA VAL A 91 13.74 8.71 15.06
C VAL A 91 12.72 9.33 16.03
N LYS A 92 13.11 10.37 16.77
CA LYS A 92 12.20 11.13 17.63
C LYS A 92 11.07 11.76 16.84
N LEU A 93 11.40 12.45 15.74
CA LEU A 93 10.43 13.09 14.87
C LEU A 93 9.43 12.08 14.29
N ILE A 94 9.92 10.96 13.75
CA ILE A 94 9.08 9.88 13.22
C ILE A 94 8.19 9.29 14.32
N THR A 95 8.71 9.13 15.53
CA THR A 95 7.92 8.63 16.67
C THR A 95 6.80 9.59 17.05
N ASP A 96 7.10 10.89 17.07
CA ASP A 96 6.13 11.93 17.39
C ASP A 96 5.05 12.05 16.29
N ASP A 97 5.44 11.99 15.01
CA ASP A 97 4.52 11.98 13.87
C ASP A 97 3.62 10.74 13.84
N ALA A 98 4.18 9.56 14.11
CA ALA A 98 3.42 8.32 14.24
C ALA A 98 2.41 8.40 15.38
N ARG A 99 2.80 9.01 16.52
CA ARG A 99 1.91 9.22 17.67
C ARG A 99 0.80 10.21 17.34
N ALA A 100 1.12 11.32 16.68
CA ALA A 100 0.15 12.30 16.24
C ALA A 100 -0.86 11.69 15.26
N THR A 101 -0.37 10.89 14.31
CA THR A 101 -1.21 10.14 13.35
C THR A 101 -2.11 9.15 14.07
N HIS A 102 -1.60 8.39 15.04
CA HIS A 102 -2.38 7.45 15.84
C HIS A 102 -3.49 8.17 16.63
N GLN A 103 -3.20 9.32 17.23
CA GLN A 103 -4.21 10.15 17.90
C GLN A 103 -5.25 10.69 16.92
N GLY A 104 -4.84 11.09 15.71
CA GLY A 104 -5.74 11.50 14.64
C GLY A 104 -6.70 10.38 14.23
N ILE A 105 -6.18 9.17 14.01
CA ILE A 105 -6.97 7.97 13.70
C ILE A 105 -7.95 7.66 14.83
N GLN A 106 -7.52 7.75 16.09
CA GLN A 106 -8.41 7.52 17.23
C GLN A 106 -9.55 8.53 17.26
N LYS A 107 -9.27 9.82 17.07
CA LYS A 107 -10.32 10.86 16.98
C LYS A 107 -11.28 10.61 15.82
N VAL A 108 -10.77 10.21 14.65
CA VAL A 108 -11.62 9.86 13.50
C VAL A 108 -12.50 8.66 13.81
N LYS A 109 -11.95 7.63 14.48
CA LYS A 109 -12.72 6.45 14.92
C LYS A 109 -13.83 6.82 15.91
N GLU A 110 -13.53 7.67 16.88
CA GLU A 110 -14.50 8.17 17.86
C GLU A 110 -15.60 9.00 17.17
N ASN A 111 -15.21 9.90 16.26
CA ASN A 111 -16.15 10.69 15.47
C ASN A 111 -17.02 9.82 14.56
N MET A 112 -16.46 8.79 13.92
CA MET A 112 -17.22 7.87 13.09
C MET A 112 -18.25 7.08 13.89
N GLY A 113 -17.89 6.63 15.11
CA GLY A 113 -18.86 6.05 16.04
C GLY A 113 -19.97 7.03 16.42
N GLY A 114 -19.63 8.28 16.75
CA GLY A 114 -20.60 9.31 17.07
C GLY A 114 -21.51 9.71 15.90
N VAL A 115 -20.98 9.71 14.67
CA VAL A 115 -21.75 9.95 13.45
C VAL A 115 -22.75 8.83 13.21
N ASP A 116 -22.39 7.57 13.41
CA ASP A 116 -23.30 6.43 13.19
C ASP A 116 -24.53 6.52 14.12
N LEU A 117 -24.30 6.83 15.40
CA LEU A 117 -25.37 7.03 16.40
C LEU A 117 -26.25 8.26 16.09
N GLY A 118 -25.66 9.37 15.67
CA GLY A 118 -26.41 10.59 15.33
C GLY A 118 -27.19 10.49 14.02
N THR A 119 -26.61 9.81 13.03
CA THR A 119 -27.20 9.58 11.71
C THR A 119 -28.35 8.59 11.79
N ASP A 120 -28.25 7.51 12.56
CA ASP A 120 -29.36 6.55 12.73
C ASP A 120 -30.59 7.21 13.38
N GLY A 121 -30.40 8.00 14.44
CA GLY A 121 -31.49 8.76 15.07
C GLY A 121 -32.11 9.84 14.15
N ALA A 122 -31.30 10.47 13.29
CA ALA A 122 -31.80 11.43 12.31
C ALA A 122 -32.54 10.73 11.16
N LEU A 123 -32.04 9.58 10.70
CA LEU A 123 -32.69 8.75 9.69
C LEU A 123 -34.01 8.18 10.18
N ASP A 124 -34.12 7.75 11.44
CA ASP A 124 -35.39 7.26 11.97
C ASP A 124 -36.44 8.38 12.06
N LYS A 125 -36.05 9.58 12.49
CA LYS A 125 -36.95 10.75 12.46
C LYS A 125 -37.41 11.09 11.04
N LEU A 126 -36.50 11.05 10.07
CA LEU A 126 -36.83 11.30 8.66
C LEU A 126 -37.78 10.21 8.12
N ARG A 127 -37.56 8.95 8.50
CA ARG A 127 -38.42 7.82 8.16
C ARG A 127 -39.83 7.99 8.72
N GLN A 128 -39.96 8.41 9.98
CA GLN A 128 -41.26 8.69 10.60
C GLN A 128 -41.99 9.83 9.88
N LEU A 129 -41.28 10.91 9.52
CA LEU A 129 -41.85 12.02 8.77
C LEU A 129 -42.32 11.58 7.37
N HIS A 130 -41.50 10.81 6.67
CA HIS A 130 -41.85 10.27 5.36
C HIS A 130 -43.10 9.38 5.44
N LEU A 131 -43.16 8.48 6.42
CA LEU A 131 -44.34 7.63 6.63
C LEU A 131 -45.61 8.45 6.89
N CYS A 132 -45.50 9.51 7.69
CA CYS A 132 -46.62 10.44 7.92
C CYS A 132 -47.05 11.12 6.60
N LYS A 133 -46.09 11.60 5.81
CA LYS A 133 -46.36 12.23 4.50
C LYS A 133 -47.06 11.27 3.55
N THR A 134 -46.55 10.05 3.40
CA THR A 134 -47.16 9.02 2.53
C THR A 134 -48.58 8.71 2.98
N ARG A 135 -48.81 8.50 4.28
CA ARG A 135 -50.17 8.25 4.80
C ARG A 135 -51.10 9.44 4.56
N MET A 136 -50.60 10.66 4.62
CA MET A 136 -51.39 11.86 4.34
C MET A 136 -51.74 11.98 2.85
N GLU A 137 -50.80 11.64 1.96
CA GLU A 137 -51.01 11.60 0.51
C GLU A 137 -52.01 10.49 0.14
N ASP A 138 -51.94 9.34 0.79
CA ASP A 138 -52.88 8.23 0.61
C ASP A 138 -54.30 8.64 1.07
N CYS A 139 -54.42 9.26 2.25
CA CYS A 139 -55.69 9.78 2.74
C CYS A 139 -56.27 10.86 1.81
N LEU A 140 -55.44 11.75 1.27
CA LEU A 140 -55.87 12.78 0.34
C LEU A 140 -56.37 12.16 -0.96
N SER A 141 -55.66 11.16 -1.49
CA SER A 141 -56.07 10.42 -2.68
C SER A 141 -57.39 9.68 -2.46
N ALA A 142 -57.55 9.01 -1.31
CA ALA A 142 -58.81 8.36 -0.94
C ALA A 142 -59.97 9.35 -0.78
N LEU A 143 -59.71 10.55 -0.25
CA LEU A 143 -60.72 11.60 -0.11
C LEU A 143 -61.13 12.17 -1.48
N MET A 144 -60.17 12.41 -2.37
CA MET A 144 -60.46 12.85 -3.74
C MET A 144 -61.24 11.79 -4.50
N GLU A 145 -60.90 10.52 -4.33
CA GLU A 145 -61.65 9.42 -4.90
C GLU A 145 -63.08 9.43 -4.36
N ALA A 146 -63.28 9.49 -3.04
CA ALA A 146 -64.61 9.58 -2.44
C ALA A 146 -65.42 10.79 -2.92
N GLU A 147 -64.80 11.95 -3.11
CA GLU A 147 -65.45 13.13 -3.70
C GLU A 147 -65.85 12.88 -5.15
N ASN A 148 -64.99 12.21 -5.93
CA ASN A 148 -65.29 11.79 -7.29
C ASN A 148 -66.46 10.78 -7.34
N TRP A 149 -66.49 9.78 -6.44
CA TRP A 149 -67.63 8.85 -6.30
C TRP A 149 -68.92 9.59 -5.91
N ASN A 150 -68.86 10.57 -5.02
CA ASN A 150 -70.02 11.36 -4.60
C ASN A 150 -70.54 12.26 -5.74
N ASN A 151 -69.64 12.90 -6.49
CA ASN A 151 -70.00 13.66 -7.68
C ASN A 151 -70.66 12.75 -8.73
N LEU A 152 -70.10 11.56 -8.97
CA LEU A 152 -70.68 10.57 -9.86
C LEU A 152 -72.06 10.11 -9.38
N GLU A 153 -72.24 9.84 -8.09
CA GLU A 153 -73.54 9.46 -7.50
C GLU A 153 -74.60 10.54 -7.72
N SER A 154 -74.24 11.81 -7.48
CA SER A 154 -75.12 12.95 -7.71
C SER A 154 -75.51 13.09 -9.18
N GLU A 155 -74.57 12.92 -10.10
CA GLU A 155 -74.83 12.98 -11.54
C GLU A 155 -75.68 11.78 -12.02
N VAL A 156 -75.39 10.56 -11.56
CA VAL A 156 -76.21 9.38 -11.84
C VAL A 156 -77.64 9.57 -11.32
N SER A 157 -77.81 10.11 -10.11
CA SER A 157 -79.13 10.40 -9.54
C SER A 157 -79.91 11.43 -10.37
N LYS A 158 -79.25 12.46 -10.91
CA LYS A 158 -79.87 13.44 -11.82
C LYS A 158 -80.27 12.80 -13.14
N VAL A 159 -79.42 11.96 -13.73
CA VAL A 159 -79.71 11.30 -15.01
C VAL A 159 -80.84 10.27 -14.88
N MET A 160 -80.87 9.53 -13.76
CA MET A 160 -81.96 8.60 -13.44
C MET A 160 -83.30 9.32 -13.26
N ASN A 161 -83.30 10.50 -12.63
CA ASN A 161 -84.51 11.35 -12.53
C ASN A 161 -84.97 11.90 -13.90
N ASN A 162 -84.04 12.08 -14.86
CA ASN A 162 -84.34 12.60 -16.18
C ASN A 162 -84.66 11.52 -17.24
N ASN A 163 -84.63 10.22 -16.89
CA ASN A 163 -84.84 9.06 -17.79
C ASN A 163 -83.88 8.99 -19.01
N ASP A 164 -82.70 9.61 -18.92
CA ASP A 164 -81.73 9.68 -20.02
C ASP A 164 -80.63 8.61 -19.88
N PHE A 165 -81.01 7.34 -20.08
CA PHE A 165 -80.16 6.19 -19.78
C PHE A 165 -78.92 6.04 -20.69
N GLU A 166 -78.98 6.57 -21.92
CA GLU A 166 -77.91 6.43 -22.92
C GLU A 166 -76.74 7.41 -22.64
N GLY A 167 -77.03 8.60 -22.09
CA GLY A 167 -76.02 9.53 -21.61
C GLY A 167 -75.29 9.07 -20.34
N ALA A 168 -75.99 8.33 -19.47
CA ALA A 168 -75.38 7.73 -18.27
C ALA A 168 -74.35 6.66 -18.61
N GLU A 169 -74.64 5.79 -19.60
CA GLU A 169 -73.74 4.69 -19.98
C GLU A 169 -72.41 5.21 -20.54
N SER A 170 -72.46 6.16 -21.48
CA SER A 170 -71.25 6.77 -22.06
C SER A 170 -70.39 7.46 -21.01
N ARG A 171 -71.01 8.09 -20.00
CA ARG A 171 -70.30 8.82 -18.93
C ARG A 171 -69.72 7.90 -17.86
N LEU A 172 -70.42 6.81 -17.53
CA LEU A 172 -69.89 5.75 -16.67
C LEU A 172 -68.68 5.07 -17.33
N GLN A 173 -68.72 4.88 -18.65
CA GLN A 173 -67.61 4.32 -19.41
C GLN A 173 -66.41 5.27 -19.45
N ASP A 174 -66.63 6.58 -19.62
CA ASP A 174 -65.56 7.58 -19.50
C ASP A 174 -64.93 7.58 -18.10
N ALA A 175 -65.74 7.55 -17.04
CA ALA A 175 -65.27 7.51 -15.65
C ALA A 175 -64.49 6.22 -15.32
N LEU A 176 -64.93 5.06 -15.82
CA LEU A 176 -64.20 3.80 -15.72
C LEU A 176 -62.85 3.86 -16.46
N SER A 177 -62.76 4.59 -17.57
CA SER A 177 -61.49 4.78 -18.28
C SER A 177 -60.50 5.63 -17.45
N TYR A 178 -60.97 6.68 -16.77
CA TYR A 178 -60.14 7.50 -15.89
C TYR A 178 -59.62 6.68 -14.70
N LEU A 179 -60.46 5.84 -14.09
CA LEU A 179 -60.07 4.96 -12.99
C LEU A 179 -59.06 3.88 -13.40
N GLY A 180 -59.15 3.37 -14.64
CA GLY A 180 -58.20 2.39 -15.17
C GLY A 180 -56.77 2.93 -15.37
N THR A 181 -56.61 4.24 -15.49
CA THR A 181 -55.30 4.89 -15.73
C THR A 181 -54.54 5.26 -14.45
N THR A 182 -55.20 5.35 -13.29
CA THR A 182 -54.56 5.76 -12.03
C THR A 182 -53.89 4.59 -11.29
N HIS A 183 -54.17 3.34 -11.67
CA HIS A 183 -53.49 2.13 -11.17
C HIS A 183 -52.26 1.75 -12.02
N GLN A 184 -51.49 2.72 -12.53
CA GLN A 184 -50.11 2.45 -12.94
C GLN A 184 -49.17 2.90 -11.82
N PRO A 185 -48.51 1.97 -11.11
CA PRO A 185 -47.48 2.34 -10.15
C PRO A 185 -46.35 3.03 -10.92
N LYS A 186 -46.09 4.30 -10.60
CA LYS A 186 -44.86 4.97 -11.02
C LYS A 186 -43.68 4.23 -10.37
N PRO A 187 -42.59 3.96 -11.12
CA PRO A 187 -41.36 3.40 -10.55
C PRO A 187 -40.73 4.34 -9.52
#